data_AF-A0A8T7BMD9-F1
#
_entry.id   AF-A0A8T7BMD9-F1
#
_cell.length_a   1.000
_cell.length_b   1.000
_cell.length_c   1.000
_cell.angle_alpha   90.00
_cell.angle_beta   90.00
_cell.angle_gamma   90.00
#
_symmetry.space_group_name_H-M   'P 1'
#
loop_
_entity.id
_entity.type
_entity.pdbx_description
1 polymer ?
#
loop_
_entity_poly.entity_id
_entity_poly.type
_entity_poly.pdbx_seq_one_letter_code
_entity_poly.pdbx_strand_id
1 'polypeptide(L)'
;MVNIKTLSGFILFFFSFNISIVFGQPVGDDMVTEEMLLNPPAEDWLMFSRTVDNQRFSPLDQINKQNVDGLQMVWSRGITAGTQENIPLVHDGVMFVGHPGDTGDVSIIQALDATNGNLIWQYERQLPDDITDYVSIATARVLSIYGDKVFYGTPDGYLVALGTCNGELHWEVKEHDYTKGTEHT
;
A
#
# COMPACT_ATOMS: atom_id res chain seq x y z
N MET A 1 -39.34 45.69 49.59
CA MET A 1 -39.82 44.73 48.58
C MET A 1 -38.85 44.76 47.40
N VAL A 2 -38.13 43.64 47.23
CA VAL A 2 -37.30 43.15 46.10
C VAL A 2 -36.96 44.11 44.95
N ASN A 3 -35.65 44.31 44.66
CA ASN A 3 -35.12 43.86 43.36
C ASN A 3 -33.59 43.67 43.32
N ILE A 4 -33.21 42.61 42.61
CA ILE A 4 -31.92 41.94 42.43
C ILE A 4 -31.26 42.43 41.14
N LYS A 5 -29.92 42.60 41.11
CA LYS A 5 -29.04 42.34 39.93
C LYS A 5 -27.64 41.94 40.44
N THR A 6 -27.40 40.66 40.73
CA THR A 6 -26.83 39.61 39.85
C THR A 6 -25.35 39.80 39.53
N LEU A 7 -24.53 38.95 40.16
CA LEU A 7 -23.12 38.69 39.91
C LEU A 7 -22.99 37.84 38.63
N SER A 8 -22.13 38.22 37.69
CA SER A 8 -21.72 37.32 36.59
C SER A 8 -20.19 37.22 36.59
N GLY A 9 -19.68 36.17 37.22
CA GLY A 9 -18.30 35.71 37.03
C GLY A 9 -18.23 34.85 35.77
N PHE A 10 -17.34 35.23 34.85
CA PHE A 10 -17.01 34.46 33.66
C PHE A 10 -15.95 33.41 34.05
N ILE A 11 -16.28 32.12 34.01
CA ILE A 11 -15.29 31.04 34.13
C ILE A 11 -14.88 30.66 32.72
N LEU A 12 -13.64 30.97 32.34
CA LEU A 12 -13.01 30.50 31.11
C LEU A 12 -12.54 29.05 31.32
N PHE A 13 -13.21 28.10 30.70
CA PHE A 13 -12.70 26.74 30.55
C PHE A 13 -11.67 26.72 29.41
N PHE A 14 -10.39 26.56 29.75
CA PHE A 14 -9.38 26.18 28.77
C PHE A 14 -9.53 24.69 28.48
N PHE A 15 -10.08 24.35 27.30
CA PHE A 15 -9.99 23.00 26.76
C PHE A 15 -8.61 22.84 26.12
N SER A 16 -7.72 22.14 26.80
CA SER A 16 -6.45 21.69 26.23
C SER A 16 -6.75 20.58 25.21
N PHE A 17 -6.79 20.92 23.93
CA PHE A 17 -6.73 19.92 22.86
C PHE A 17 -5.28 19.41 22.80
N ASN A 18 -5.04 18.20 23.32
CA ASN A 18 -3.82 17.48 22.99
C ASN A 18 -3.99 16.97 21.56
N ILE A 19 -3.39 17.66 20.59
CA ILE A 19 -3.17 17.11 19.26
C ILE A 19 -2.00 16.14 19.40
N SER A 20 -2.29 14.85 19.50
CA SER A 20 -1.30 13.82 19.25
C SER A 20 -1.12 13.74 17.73
N ILE A 21 -0.06 14.35 17.21
CA ILE A 21 0.41 14.04 15.86
C ILE A 21 0.94 12.61 15.94
N VAL A 22 0.22 11.66 15.35
CA VAL A 22 0.77 10.33 15.07
C VAL A 22 1.68 10.51 13.87
N PHE A 23 2.99 10.61 14.13
CA PHE A 23 3.97 10.37 13.08
C PHE A 23 3.88 8.88 12.75
N GLY A 24 3.44 8.54 11.53
CA GLY A 24 3.78 7.23 10.98
C GLY A 24 5.29 7.06 11.06
N GLN A 25 5.77 5.85 11.33
CA GLN A 25 7.21 5.61 11.24
C GLN A 25 7.68 6.10 9.86
N PRO A 26 8.77 6.89 9.77
CA PRO A 26 9.35 7.17 8.48
C PRO A 26 9.64 5.82 7.83
N VAL A 27 9.15 5.61 6.62
CA VAL A 27 9.70 4.57 5.73
C VAL A 27 11.20 4.85 5.71
N GLY A 28 12.04 3.88 6.08
CA GLY A 28 13.48 4.09 6.12
C GLY A 28 13.97 4.73 4.81
N ASP A 29 14.89 5.70 4.93
CA ASP A 29 15.56 6.32 3.77
C ASP A 29 16.46 5.31 3.00
N ASP A 30 16.46 4.04 3.41
CA ASP A 30 17.24 2.98 2.81
C ASP A 30 16.60 2.56 1.47
N MET A 31 17.16 3.12 0.41
CA MET A 31 16.85 2.76 -0.96
C MET A 31 17.06 1.26 -1.20
N VAL A 32 16.10 0.60 -1.82
CA VAL A 32 16.25 -0.81 -2.22
C VAL A 32 17.34 -0.92 -3.29
N THR A 33 18.45 -1.57 -2.94
CA THR A 33 19.58 -1.76 -3.85
C THR A 33 19.48 -3.05 -4.66
N GLU A 34 20.27 -3.15 -5.73
CA GLU A 34 20.40 -4.41 -6.47
C GLU A 34 20.92 -5.55 -5.58
N GLU A 35 21.85 -5.26 -4.67
CA GLU A 35 22.38 -6.25 -3.73
C GLU A 35 21.28 -6.81 -2.82
N MET A 36 20.37 -5.95 -2.34
CA MET A 36 19.21 -6.38 -1.55
C MET A 36 18.23 -7.22 -2.37
N LEU A 37 18.04 -6.93 -3.67
CA LEU A 37 17.22 -7.79 -4.52
C LEU A 37 17.85 -9.17 -4.73
N LEU A 38 19.18 -9.23 -4.88
CA LEU A 38 19.90 -10.49 -5.06
C LEU A 38 20.01 -11.28 -3.75
N ASN A 39 20.14 -10.60 -2.61
CA ASN A 39 20.32 -11.17 -1.28
C ASN A 39 19.39 -10.48 -0.26
N PRO A 40 18.07 -10.73 -0.31
CA PRO A 40 17.11 -10.00 0.52
C PRO A 40 17.26 -10.33 2.00
N PRO A 41 17.09 -9.34 2.90
CA PRO A 41 16.93 -9.58 4.33
C PRO A 41 15.86 -10.65 4.62
N ALA A 42 16.00 -11.35 5.74
CA ALA A 42 15.10 -12.45 6.09
C ALA A 42 13.65 -11.96 6.31
N GLU A 43 13.53 -10.76 6.88
CA GLU A 43 12.32 -10.02 7.21
C GLU A 43 11.60 -9.43 6.00
N ASP A 44 12.27 -9.32 4.85
CA ASP A 44 11.76 -8.62 3.68
C ASP A 44 11.24 -9.56 2.58
N TRP A 45 10.29 -9.03 1.79
CA TRP A 45 9.73 -9.65 0.59
C TRP A 45 9.71 -8.63 -0.56
N LEU A 46 10.86 -8.46 -1.22
CA LEU A 46 11.10 -7.38 -2.18
C LEU A 46 10.69 -7.68 -3.63
N MET A 47 10.25 -8.91 -3.93
CA MET A 47 9.83 -9.30 -5.27
C MET A 47 8.82 -10.44 -5.24
N PHE A 48 8.17 -10.69 -6.37
CA PHE A 48 7.12 -11.70 -6.52
C PHE A 48 7.40 -13.05 -5.84
N SER A 49 8.62 -13.57 -5.97
CA SER A 49 9.02 -14.86 -5.39
C SER A 49 10.00 -14.76 -4.22
N ARG A 50 10.16 -13.57 -3.62
CA ARG A 50 11.20 -13.17 -2.65
C ARG A 50 12.63 -13.23 -3.19
N THR A 51 13.05 -14.32 -3.82
CA THR A 51 14.39 -14.56 -4.35
C THR A 51 14.36 -14.82 -5.86
N VAL A 52 15.47 -14.49 -6.53
CA VAL A 52 15.60 -14.59 -8.00
C VAL A 52 15.52 -16.02 -8.55
N ASP A 53 15.73 -17.03 -7.71
CA ASP A 53 15.58 -18.46 -8.02
C ASP A 53 14.13 -18.96 -7.87
N ASN A 54 13.18 -18.05 -7.64
CA ASN A 54 11.74 -18.27 -7.65
C ASN A 54 11.20 -19.31 -6.65
N GLN A 55 11.85 -19.46 -5.49
CA GLN A 55 11.46 -20.48 -4.51
C GLN A 55 10.22 -20.11 -3.67
N ARG A 56 9.89 -18.81 -3.55
CA ARG A 56 8.82 -18.33 -2.64
C ARG A 56 9.01 -18.81 -1.19
N PHE A 57 10.26 -18.88 -0.74
CA PHE A 57 10.62 -19.41 0.57
C PHE A 57 11.04 -18.29 1.52
N SER A 58 10.40 -18.21 2.69
CA SER A 58 10.85 -17.37 3.81
C SER A 58 11.81 -18.16 4.71
N PRO A 59 12.99 -17.61 5.07
CA PRO A 59 13.93 -18.26 5.99
C PRO A 59 13.53 -18.11 7.46
N LEU A 60 12.47 -17.34 7.77
CA LEU A 60 11.99 -17.16 9.14
C LEU A 60 11.41 -18.47 9.70
N ASP A 61 11.74 -18.80 10.94
CA ASP A 61 11.39 -20.06 11.60
C ASP A 61 10.60 -19.89 12.90
N GLN A 62 10.25 -18.65 13.26
CA GLN A 62 9.48 -18.34 14.46
C GLN A 62 8.14 -19.10 14.49
N ILE A 63 7.45 -19.17 13.35
CA ILE A 63 6.24 -19.99 13.17
C ILE A 63 6.65 -21.36 12.62
N ASN A 64 6.25 -22.42 13.31
CA ASN A 64 6.62 -23.79 13.01
C ASN A 64 5.51 -24.78 13.40
N LYS A 65 5.77 -26.07 13.16
CA LYS A 65 4.78 -27.14 13.37
C LYS A 65 4.32 -27.29 14.81
N GLN A 66 5.07 -26.74 15.77
CA GLN A 66 4.78 -26.83 17.19
C GLN A 66 3.93 -25.67 17.71
N ASN A 67 3.79 -24.57 16.96
CA ASN A 67 3.07 -23.38 17.42
C ASN A 67 2.09 -22.76 16.40
N VAL A 68 2.00 -23.30 15.18
CA VAL A 68 1.12 -22.78 14.12
C VAL A 68 -0.37 -22.80 14.50
N ASP A 69 -0.77 -23.71 15.40
CA ASP A 69 -2.11 -23.78 15.97
C ASP A 69 -2.46 -22.59 16.88
N GLY A 70 -1.44 -21.84 17.33
CA GLY A 70 -1.59 -20.62 18.11
C GLY A 70 -1.73 -19.34 17.30
N LEU A 71 -1.78 -19.40 15.96
CA LEU A 71 -1.93 -18.21 15.13
C LEU A 71 -3.25 -17.47 15.40
N GLN A 72 -3.15 -16.14 15.43
CA GLN A 72 -4.28 -15.25 15.64
C GLN A 72 -4.29 -14.16 14.58
N MET A 73 -5.48 -13.66 14.25
CA MET A 73 -5.60 -12.46 13.42
C MET A 73 -5.07 -11.26 14.21
N VAL A 74 -3.96 -10.69 13.75
CA VAL A 74 -3.38 -9.46 14.35
C VAL A 74 -4.13 -8.23 13.85
N TRP A 75 -4.38 -8.15 12.54
CA TRP A 75 -5.14 -7.08 11.92
C TRP A 75 -5.81 -7.57 10.62
N SER A 76 -6.82 -6.82 10.17
CA SER A 76 -7.40 -6.96 8.83
C SER A 76 -7.80 -5.58 8.30
N ARG A 77 -7.76 -5.43 6.98
CA ARG A 77 -8.13 -4.19 6.28
C ARG A 77 -8.95 -4.53 5.06
N GLY A 78 -10.04 -3.81 4.85
CA GLY A 78 -10.82 -3.91 3.62
C GLY A 78 -10.07 -3.31 2.45
N ILE A 79 -10.12 -4.00 1.31
CA ILE A 79 -9.69 -3.50 0.00
C ILE A 79 -10.92 -3.43 -0.91
N THR A 80 -10.79 -2.78 -2.07
CA THR A 80 -11.91 -2.70 -3.03
C THR A 80 -12.37 -4.08 -3.47
N ALA A 81 -13.61 -4.16 -3.95
CA ALA A 81 -14.15 -5.42 -4.44
C ALA A 81 -13.41 -5.87 -5.70
N GLY A 82 -13.15 -7.17 -5.77
CA GLY A 82 -12.74 -7.82 -7.00
C GLY A 82 -11.77 -8.96 -6.85
N THR A 83 -11.37 -9.50 -8.01
CA THR A 83 -10.49 -10.68 -8.04
C THR A 83 -9.12 -10.35 -7.44
N GLN A 84 -8.79 -11.04 -6.34
CA GLN A 84 -7.51 -10.87 -5.63
C GLN A 84 -6.49 -11.90 -6.04
N GLU A 85 -5.41 -11.42 -6.64
CA GLU A 85 -4.24 -12.20 -7.03
C GLU A 85 -2.95 -11.47 -6.67
N ASN A 86 -3.04 -10.47 -5.78
CA ASN A 86 -1.90 -9.65 -5.40
C ASN A 86 -0.91 -10.41 -4.51
N ILE A 87 0.37 -10.09 -4.67
CA ILE A 87 1.43 -10.49 -3.75
C ILE A 87 2.04 -9.21 -3.19
N PRO A 88 1.76 -8.87 -1.91
CA PRO A 88 2.31 -7.68 -1.30
C PRO A 88 3.84 -7.68 -1.32
N LEU A 89 4.43 -6.50 -1.53
CA LEU A 89 5.83 -6.27 -1.22
C LEU A 89 5.94 -5.83 0.23
N VAL A 90 6.98 -6.31 0.93
CA VAL A 90 7.27 -5.87 2.29
C VAL A 90 8.74 -5.47 2.38
N HIS A 91 8.98 -4.24 2.81
CA HIS A 91 10.32 -3.69 3.03
C HIS A 91 10.31 -2.77 4.24
N ASP A 92 11.22 -2.99 5.19
CA ASP A 92 11.41 -2.13 6.36
C ASP A 92 10.10 -1.85 7.13
N GLY A 93 9.31 -2.91 7.34
CA GLY A 93 8.02 -2.82 8.05
C GLY A 93 6.88 -2.17 7.26
N VAL A 94 7.08 -1.78 6.00
CA VAL A 94 6.06 -1.23 5.11
C VAL A 94 5.57 -2.29 4.12
N MET A 95 4.26 -2.45 4.03
CA MET A 95 3.60 -3.34 3.08
C MET A 95 2.97 -2.55 1.93
N PHE A 96 3.36 -2.84 0.69
CA PHE A 96 2.80 -2.25 -0.53
C PHE A 96 1.80 -3.21 -1.18
N VAL A 97 0.60 -2.72 -1.45
CA VAL A 97 -0.54 -3.54 -1.89
C VAL A 97 -1.27 -2.86 -3.04
N GLY A 98 -1.41 -3.58 -4.16
CA GLY A 98 -2.33 -3.21 -5.23
C GLY A 98 -3.74 -3.72 -4.92
N HIS A 99 -4.73 -2.86 -5.12
CA HIS A 99 -6.14 -3.19 -5.00
C HIS A 99 -6.71 -3.69 -6.34
N PRO A 100 -7.76 -4.51 -6.32
CA PRO A 100 -8.51 -4.80 -7.54
C PRO A 100 -9.29 -3.58 -8.03
N GLY A 101 -9.68 -3.60 -9.30
CA GLY A 101 -10.53 -2.58 -9.90
C GLY A 101 -11.72 -3.18 -10.63
N ASP A 102 -12.57 -3.98 -9.97
CA ASP A 102 -13.75 -4.57 -10.65
C ASP A 102 -14.73 -3.52 -11.19
N THR A 103 -14.79 -2.33 -10.58
CA THR A 103 -15.63 -1.25 -11.08
C THR A 103 -15.02 -0.50 -12.26
N GLY A 104 -13.73 -0.72 -12.55
CA GLY A 104 -13.03 -0.08 -13.67
C GLY A 104 -12.72 1.41 -13.50
N ASP A 105 -13.29 2.11 -12.52
CA ASP A 105 -13.15 3.57 -12.44
C ASP A 105 -11.79 4.03 -11.89
N VAL A 106 -11.18 3.21 -11.01
CA VAL A 106 -9.93 3.58 -10.32
C VAL A 106 -8.98 2.38 -10.15
N SER A 107 -7.68 2.66 -10.26
CA SER A 107 -6.61 1.75 -9.85
C SER A 107 -5.95 2.31 -8.58
N ILE A 108 -5.85 1.49 -7.53
CA ILE A 108 -5.40 1.93 -6.20
C ILE A 108 -4.16 1.15 -5.77
N ILE A 109 -3.12 1.86 -5.33
CA ILE A 109 -1.95 1.31 -4.62
C ILE A 109 -1.92 1.90 -3.21
N GLN A 110 -1.71 1.07 -2.20
CA GLN A 110 -1.54 1.50 -0.80
C GLN A 110 -0.16 1.09 -0.28
N ALA A 111 0.41 1.94 0.58
CA ALA A 111 1.41 1.52 1.56
C ALA A 111 0.77 1.47 2.94
N LEU A 112 1.04 0.39 3.65
CA LEU A 112 0.51 0.11 4.98
C LEU A 112 1.67 -0.16 5.95
N ASP A 113 1.49 0.19 7.21
CA ASP A 113 2.33 -0.35 8.28
C ASP A 113 2.03 -1.85 8.41
N ALA A 114 3.02 -2.70 8.15
CA ALA A 114 2.85 -4.15 8.11
C ALA A 114 2.50 -4.75 9.48
N THR A 115 2.78 -4.04 10.58
CA THR A 115 2.56 -4.53 11.95
C THR A 115 1.12 -4.36 12.41
N ASN A 116 0.40 -3.37 11.87
CA ASN A 116 -0.92 -2.99 12.36
C ASN A 116 -1.96 -2.67 11.26
N GLY A 117 -1.56 -2.60 9.98
CA GLY A 117 -2.45 -2.34 8.85
C GLY A 117 -2.88 -0.87 8.69
N ASN A 118 -2.26 0.05 9.44
CA ASN A 118 -2.52 1.48 9.30
C ASN A 118 -2.07 1.97 7.92
N LEU A 119 -2.89 2.85 7.33
CA LEU A 119 -2.56 3.47 6.05
C LEU A 119 -1.40 4.45 6.24
N ILE A 120 -0.35 4.30 5.45
CA ILE A 120 0.74 5.28 5.35
C ILE A 120 0.42 6.25 4.22
N TRP A 121 0.20 5.74 3.01
CA TRP A 121 -0.23 6.52 1.86
C TRP A 121 -1.10 5.70 0.91
N GLN A 122 -1.84 6.40 0.05
CA GLN A 122 -2.63 5.82 -1.03
C GLN A 122 -2.44 6.61 -2.31
N TYR A 123 -2.18 5.91 -3.40
CA TYR A 123 -2.22 6.45 -4.75
C TYR A 123 -3.48 5.94 -5.46
N GLU A 124 -4.22 6.86 -6.08
CA GLU A 124 -5.38 6.56 -6.91
C GLU A 124 -5.15 7.09 -8.32
N ARG A 125 -5.32 6.22 -9.31
CA ARG A 125 -5.34 6.56 -10.72
C ARG A 125 -6.77 6.46 -11.24
N GLN A 126 -7.29 7.56 -11.76
CA GLN A 126 -8.55 7.57 -12.50
C GLN A 126 -8.32 6.84 -13.83
N LEU A 127 -9.20 5.90 -14.14
CA LEU A 127 -9.15 5.13 -15.37
C LEU A 127 -10.21 5.66 -16.36
N PRO A 128 -10.02 5.44 -17.67
CA PRO A 128 -11.03 5.76 -18.66
C PRO A 128 -12.34 4.99 -18.43
N ASP A 129 -13.49 5.64 -18.65
CA ASP A 129 -14.82 5.03 -18.47
C ASP A 129 -15.03 3.75 -19.30
N ASP A 130 -14.32 3.61 -20.42
CA ASP A 130 -14.39 2.46 -21.34
C ASP A 130 -13.38 1.34 -21.02
N ILE A 131 -12.61 1.45 -19.93
CA ILE A 131 -11.51 0.50 -19.65
C ILE A 131 -11.99 -0.95 -19.54
N THR A 132 -13.20 -1.17 -19.02
CA THR A 132 -13.78 -2.50 -18.82
C THR A 132 -14.28 -3.16 -20.09
N ASP A 133 -14.43 -2.40 -21.19
CA ASP A 133 -14.72 -2.95 -22.51
C ASP A 133 -13.51 -3.68 -23.12
N TYR A 134 -12.30 -3.38 -22.63
CA TYR A 134 -11.04 -3.85 -23.21
C TYR A 134 -10.17 -4.66 -22.25
N VAL A 135 -10.23 -4.39 -20.95
CA VAL A 135 -9.37 -5.01 -19.93
C VAL A 135 -10.24 -5.78 -18.93
N SER A 136 -10.09 -7.10 -18.90
CA SER A 136 -10.92 -7.99 -18.08
C SER A 136 -10.58 -7.98 -16.58
N ILE A 137 -9.38 -7.53 -16.21
CA ILE A 137 -8.91 -7.48 -14.83
C ILE A 137 -8.08 -6.21 -14.62
N ALA A 138 -8.65 -5.20 -13.97
CA ALA A 138 -7.95 -3.98 -13.59
C ALA A 138 -7.21 -4.15 -12.25
N THR A 139 -6.34 -5.16 -12.12
CA THR A 139 -5.54 -5.35 -10.90
C THR A 139 -4.05 -5.38 -11.19
N ALA A 140 -3.27 -4.64 -10.39
CA ALA A 140 -1.83 -4.81 -10.33
C ALA A 140 -1.53 -6.09 -9.55
N ARG A 141 -1.46 -7.23 -10.27
CA ARG A 141 -1.10 -8.53 -9.67
C ARG A 141 0.24 -8.49 -8.94
N VAL A 142 1.19 -7.75 -9.51
CA VAL A 142 2.57 -7.67 -9.02
C VAL A 142 3.02 -6.22 -9.03
N LEU A 143 3.58 -5.80 -7.91
CA LEU A 143 4.36 -4.57 -7.79
C LEU A 143 5.85 -4.94 -7.86
N SER A 144 6.69 -3.99 -8.27
CA SER A 144 8.15 -4.09 -8.15
C SER A 144 8.69 -2.92 -7.32
N ILE A 145 9.84 -3.08 -6.69
CA ILE A 145 10.47 -2.03 -5.88
C ILE A 145 11.96 -1.95 -6.21
N TYR A 146 12.47 -0.73 -6.38
CA TYR A 146 13.89 -0.46 -6.57
C TYR A 146 14.18 1.00 -6.23
N GLY A 147 15.31 1.24 -5.56
CA GLY A 147 15.65 2.53 -5.01
C GLY A 147 14.58 3.00 -4.03
N ASP A 148 14.13 4.23 -4.22
CA ASP A 148 13.06 4.93 -3.50
C ASP A 148 11.69 4.78 -4.17
N LYS A 149 11.50 3.79 -5.06
CA LYS A 149 10.29 3.70 -5.91
C LYS A 149 9.64 2.33 -5.89
N VAL A 150 8.31 2.34 -5.91
CA VAL A 150 7.44 1.22 -6.26
C VAL A 150 6.95 1.40 -7.69
N PHE A 151 6.96 0.33 -8.47
CA PHE A 151 6.58 0.31 -9.88
C PHE A 151 5.39 -0.62 -10.08
N TYR A 152 4.47 -0.21 -10.96
CA TYR A 152 3.39 -1.07 -11.39
C TYR A 152 2.89 -0.71 -12.79
N GLY A 153 2.36 -1.71 -13.49
CA GLY A 153 1.64 -1.53 -14.76
C GLY A 153 0.19 -1.16 -14.48
N THR A 154 -0.29 -0.11 -15.11
CA THR A 154 -1.67 0.37 -14.97
C THR A 154 -2.59 -0.28 -16.01
N PRO A 155 -3.88 -0.46 -15.71
CA PRO A 155 -4.85 -1.01 -16.66
C PRO A 155 -4.94 -0.22 -17.98
N ASP A 156 -4.78 1.11 -17.93
CA ASP A 156 -4.82 2.00 -19.10
C ASP A 156 -3.49 2.04 -19.90
N GLY A 157 -2.57 1.12 -19.62
CA GLY A 157 -1.40 0.85 -20.46
C GLY A 157 -0.17 1.71 -20.15
N TYR A 158 0.00 2.16 -18.91
CA TYR A 158 1.19 2.88 -18.45
C TYR A 158 2.05 2.03 -17.51
N LEU A 159 3.36 2.29 -17.52
CA LEU A 159 4.24 1.96 -16.41
C LEU A 159 4.38 3.19 -15.52
N VAL A 160 4.11 3.03 -14.23
CA VAL A 160 4.11 4.11 -13.23
C VAL A 160 5.16 3.85 -12.16
N ALA A 161 5.85 4.91 -11.72
CA ALA A 161 6.75 4.90 -10.58
C ALA A 161 6.26 5.84 -9.46
N LEU A 162 6.03 5.27 -8.28
CA LEU A 162 5.56 5.95 -7.07
C LEU A 162 6.65 5.97 -6.01
N GLY A 163 6.75 7.04 -5.23
CA GLY A 163 7.68 7.12 -4.11
C GLY A 163 7.32 6.12 -3.00
N THR A 164 8.30 5.39 -2.47
CA THR A 164 8.06 4.40 -1.39
C THR A 164 7.56 5.04 -0.10
N CYS A 165 7.99 6.26 0.21
CA CYS A 165 7.68 6.94 1.47
C CYS A 165 6.36 7.72 1.46
N ASN A 166 5.90 8.18 0.29
CA ASN A 166 4.79 9.13 0.19
C ASN A 166 3.76 8.81 -0.91
N GLY A 167 4.05 7.84 -1.78
CA GLY A 167 3.17 7.50 -2.90
C GLY A 167 3.10 8.56 -4.00
N GLU A 168 3.98 9.56 -3.99
CA GLU A 168 4.01 10.60 -5.01
C GLU A 168 4.35 10.00 -6.37
N LEU A 169 3.66 10.46 -7.43
CA LEU A 169 3.99 10.09 -8.80
C LEU A 169 5.31 10.75 -9.20
N HIS A 170 6.37 9.95 -9.40
CA HIS A 170 7.65 10.45 -9.91
C HIS A 170 7.62 10.57 -11.43
N TRP A 171 7.15 9.53 -12.11
CA TRP A 171 6.99 9.50 -13.55
C TRP A 171 6.02 8.40 -13.98
N GLU A 172 5.50 8.56 -15.20
CA GLU A 172 4.76 7.54 -15.92
C GLU A 172 5.20 7.53 -17.39
N VAL A 173 5.08 6.37 -18.03
CA VAL A 173 5.32 6.22 -19.46
C VAL A 173 4.22 5.35 -20.06
N LYS A 174 3.70 5.76 -21.22
CA LYS A 174 2.71 4.97 -21.96
C LYS A 174 3.41 3.83 -22.67
N GLU A 175 3.11 2.61 -22.28
CA GLU A 175 3.67 1.38 -22.84
C GLU A 175 2.79 0.83 -23.98
N HIS A 176 1.46 0.87 -23.82
CA HIS A 176 0.55 0.40 -24.87
C HIS A 176 -0.78 1.15 -24.91
N ASP A 177 -1.53 0.89 -25.99
CA ASP A 177 -2.91 1.33 -26.15
C ASP A 177 -3.84 0.24 -25.59
N TYR A 178 -4.54 0.51 -24.50
CA TYR A 178 -5.41 -0.48 -23.84
C TYR A 178 -6.58 -0.92 -24.74
N THR A 179 -6.97 -0.09 -25.72
CA THR A 179 -8.09 -0.39 -26.63
C THR A 179 -7.76 -1.46 -27.68
N LYS A 180 -6.49 -1.82 -27.85
CA LYS A 180 -6.02 -2.73 -28.91
C LYS A 180 -5.88 -4.18 -28.48
N GLY A 181 -6.24 -4.50 -27.23
CA GLY A 181 -6.04 -5.82 -26.65
C GLY A 181 -4.54 -6.11 -26.41
N THR A 182 -4.21 -6.68 -25.26
CA THR A 182 -2.87 -7.19 -25.00
C THR A 182 -2.81 -8.65 -25.45
N GLU A 183 -2.08 -8.95 -26.51
CA GLU A 183 -1.71 -10.34 -26.82
C GLU A 183 -0.76 -10.82 -25.72
N HIS A 184 -1.27 -11.59 -24.77
CA HIS A 184 -0.43 -12.42 -23.92
C HIS A 184 0.10 -13.57 -24.79
N THR A 185 1.30 -13.41 -25.36
CA THR A 185 2.06 -14.54 -25.90
C THR A 185 2.59 -15.42 -24.77
#